data_AF-A0A842N177-F1
#
_entry.id   AF-A0A842N177-F1
#
_cell.length_a   1.000
_cell.length_b   1.000
_cell.length_c   1.000
_cell.angle_alpha   90.00
_cell.angle_beta   90.00
_cell.angle_gamma   90.00
#
_symmetry.space_group_name_H-M   'P 1'
#
loop_
_entity.id
_entity.type
_entity.pdbx_description
1 polymer ?
#
loop_
_entity_poly.entity_id
_entity_poly.type
_entity_poly.pdbx_seq_one_letter_code
_entity_poly.pdbx_strand_id
1 'polypeptide(L)'
;MEGWKEYLKYFIFFIILAGIALGGMQVLKASFKTTYPIMVVVSQSMVPTLGVGDFILVGQIVDFEDVVAESMPEGEIIVFLRPGSTNEYIVHRAVDKYFMNGEWQFVTKGDHNSVQDSRPVSETRVMGKVVGKIPVLGYFPLFIKTSRGFLFVAGLMALVFFADYLMPEKRLEKAGGRFPFLSLIPFAVAPIVLLLFVTMPDTHLEYEMFALGAWYVGCLIAPFAFDDDDMGMMFWLYHFVLVMIPLANDMIWWITRITPSNWWLVSGSTVPITWLLQKESPFFFEAFNKLALLLVPGCLLFLALTALKRRGVGALTMLSARLRRYLW
;
A
#
# COMPACT_ATOMS: atom_id res chain seq x y z
N MET A 1 32.56 -13.74 19.85
CA MET A 1 33.07 -13.00 18.66
C MET A 1 32.32 -13.33 17.37
N GLU A 2 31.38 -14.29 17.34
CA GLU A 2 30.62 -14.62 16.13
C GLU A 2 29.44 -13.69 15.85
N GLY A 3 28.76 -13.17 16.89
CA GLY A 3 27.58 -12.30 16.71
C GLY A 3 27.84 -11.03 15.89
N TRP A 4 29.02 -10.40 16.02
CA TRP A 4 29.36 -9.20 15.24
C TRP A 4 29.36 -9.45 13.72
N LYS A 5 29.79 -10.63 13.27
CA LYS A 5 29.76 -10.99 11.85
C LYS A 5 28.34 -11.09 11.33
N GLU A 6 27.40 -11.51 12.18
CA GLU A 6 25.98 -11.63 11.82
C GLU A 6 25.32 -10.24 11.73
N TYR A 7 25.53 -9.38 12.73
CA TYR A 7 25.09 -7.99 12.68
C TYR A 7 25.65 -7.24 11.46
N LEU A 8 26.92 -7.49 11.12
CA LEU A 8 27.54 -6.90 9.93
C LEU A 8 26.88 -7.37 8.63
N LYS A 9 26.50 -8.66 8.52
CA LYS A 9 25.75 -9.16 7.36
C LYS A 9 24.40 -8.47 7.22
N TYR A 10 23.63 -8.37 8.31
CA TYR A 10 22.33 -7.67 8.29
C TYR A 10 22.48 -6.19 7.93
N PHE A 11 23.51 -5.53 8.46
CA PHE A 11 23.80 -4.14 8.13
C PHE A 11 24.16 -3.96 6.65
N ILE A 12 25.06 -4.79 6.12
CA ILE A 12 25.42 -4.75 4.68
C ILE A 12 24.19 -5.02 3.81
N PHE A 13 23.38 -6.02 4.15
CA PHE A 13 22.14 -6.32 3.44
C PHE A 13 21.19 -5.13 3.43
N PHE A 14 21.02 -4.45 4.57
CA PHE A 14 20.19 -3.25 4.68
C PHE A 14 20.74 -2.10 3.80
N ILE A 15 22.06 -1.88 3.79
CA ILE A 15 22.70 -0.87 2.93
C ILE A 15 22.50 -1.20 1.44
N ILE A 16 22.62 -2.48 1.05
CA ILE A 16 22.35 -2.91 -0.33
C ILE A 16 20.88 -2.65 -0.69
N LEU A 17 19.94 -3.02 0.19
CA LEU A 17 18.51 -2.79 -0.03
C LEU A 17 18.19 -1.30 -0.17
N ALA A 18 18.74 -0.45 0.71
CA ALA A 18 18.61 1.00 0.65
C ALA A 18 19.22 1.56 -0.65
N GLY A 19 20.38 1.05 -1.06
CA GLY A 19 21.04 1.41 -2.32
C GLY A 19 20.19 1.04 -3.54
N ILE A 20 19.56 -0.14 -3.56
CA ILE A 20 18.64 -0.57 -4.61
C ILE A 20 17.39 0.31 -4.64
N ALA A 21 16.80 0.62 -3.49
CA ALA A 21 15.61 1.46 -3.42
C ALA A 21 15.89 2.90 -3.89
N LEU A 22 16.97 3.51 -3.42
CA LEU A 22 17.39 4.85 -3.83
C LEU A 22 17.82 4.86 -5.31
N GLY A 23 18.64 3.89 -5.73
CA GLY A 23 19.06 3.75 -7.12
C GLY A 23 17.89 3.52 -8.07
N GLY A 24 16.95 2.66 -7.72
CA GLY A 24 15.72 2.41 -8.46
C GLY A 24 14.87 3.68 -8.64
N MET A 25 14.74 4.51 -7.59
CA MET A 25 14.07 5.80 -7.70
C MET A 25 14.78 6.75 -8.67
N GLN A 26 16.12 6.77 -8.70
CA GLN A 26 16.88 7.59 -9.65
C GLN A 26 16.74 7.08 -11.09
N VAL A 27 16.71 5.76 -11.28
CA VAL A 27 16.40 5.15 -12.58
C VAL A 27 15.01 5.56 -13.04
N LEU A 28 14.00 5.47 -12.19
CA LEU A 28 12.63 5.90 -12.52
C LEU A 28 12.56 7.38 -12.92
N LYS A 29 13.21 8.28 -12.16
CA LYS A 29 13.29 9.71 -12.52
C LYS A 29 13.93 9.93 -13.88
N ALA A 30 15.01 9.19 -14.19
CA ALA A 30 15.69 9.28 -15.48
C ALA A 30 14.84 8.71 -16.63
N SER A 31 14.19 7.57 -16.42
CA SER A 31 13.35 6.91 -17.43
C SER A 31 12.10 7.72 -17.78
N PHE A 32 11.41 8.26 -16.77
CA PHE A 32 10.20 9.06 -16.97
C PHE A 32 10.48 10.56 -17.15
N LYS A 33 11.75 10.98 -16.96
CA LYS A 33 12.22 12.37 -17.09
C LYS A 33 11.40 13.39 -16.29
N THR A 34 10.97 13.00 -15.10
CA THR A 34 10.23 13.86 -14.17
C THR A 34 10.84 13.81 -12.77
N THR A 35 10.61 14.86 -11.99
CA THR A 35 11.06 14.93 -10.59
C THR A 35 10.29 13.95 -9.69
N TYR A 36 9.02 13.69 -10.00
CA TYR A 36 8.10 12.85 -9.22
C TYR A 36 7.52 11.72 -10.06
N PRO A 37 8.31 10.69 -10.41
CA PRO A 37 7.89 9.62 -11.33
C PRO A 37 6.81 8.72 -10.73
N ILE A 38 6.67 8.72 -9.40
CA ILE A 38 5.63 8.02 -8.67
C ILE A 38 4.95 9.00 -7.72
N MET A 39 3.63 9.07 -7.78
CA MET A 39 2.79 9.81 -6.84
C MET A 39 1.64 8.94 -6.37
N VAL A 40 0.97 9.34 -5.29
CA VAL A 40 -0.21 8.64 -4.78
C VAL A 40 -1.44 9.53 -4.89
N VAL A 41 -2.52 8.96 -5.43
CA VAL A 41 -3.84 9.59 -5.50
C VAL A 41 -4.46 9.55 -4.10
N VAL A 42 -4.81 10.72 -3.54
CA VAL A 42 -5.33 10.79 -2.16
C VAL A 42 -6.76 11.26 -2.04
N SER A 43 -7.39 11.66 -3.13
CA SER A 43 -8.79 12.10 -3.17
C SER A 43 -9.60 11.27 -4.16
N GLN A 44 -10.92 11.33 -4.04
CA GLN A 44 -11.86 10.63 -4.92
C GLN A 44 -12.13 11.36 -6.25
N SER A 45 -11.48 12.50 -6.52
CA SER A 45 -11.87 13.37 -7.65
C SER A 45 -11.65 12.73 -9.02
N MET A 46 -10.83 11.68 -9.10
CA MET A 46 -10.52 10.95 -10.33
C MET A 46 -11.17 9.57 -10.42
N VAL A 47 -12.03 9.19 -9.45
CA VAL A 47 -12.79 7.93 -9.52
C VAL A 47 -13.82 8.03 -10.66
N PRO A 48 -13.97 6.99 -11.53
CA PRO A 48 -13.38 5.65 -11.44
C PRO A 48 -12.03 5.47 -12.16
N THR A 49 -11.53 6.46 -12.91
CA THR A 49 -10.31 6.29 -13.71
C THR A 49 -9.07 6.04 -12.86
N LEU A 50 -8.91 6.79 -11.77
CA LEU A 50 -7.86 6.59 -10.78
C LEU A 50 -8.50 6.35 -9.42
N GLY A 51 -8.19 5.21 -8.80
CA GLY A 51 -8.64 4.86 -7.47
C GLY A 51 -7.95 5.68 -6.39
N VAL A 52 -8.63 5.83 -5.26
CA VAL A 52 -8.00 6.41 -4.07
C VAL A 52 -6.91 5.44 -3.59
N GLY A 53 -5.73 5.94 -3.30
CA GLY A 53 -4.57 5.12 -2.92
C GLY A 53 -3.85 4.45 -4.09
N ASP A 54 -4.22 4.72 -5.34
CA ASP A 54 -3.45 4.27 -6.50
C ASP A 54 -2.06 4.91 -6.51
N PHE A 55 -1.04 4.11 -6.79
CA PHE A 55 0.20 4.66 -7.32
C PHE A 55 -0.03 5.07 -8.76
N ILE A 56 0.37 6.28 -9.13
CA ILE A 56 0.40 6.75 -10.50
C ILE A 56 1.85 6.92 -10.96
N LEU A 57 2.12 6.47 -12.18
CA LEU A 57 3.37 6.73 -12.87
C LEU A 57 3.20 8.02 -13.67
N VAL A 58 4.11 8.98 -13.43
CA VAL A 58 4.09 10.28 -14.08
C VAL A 58 5.23 10.33 -15.09
N GLY A 59 4.92 10.58 -16.35
CA GLY A 59 5.87 10.79 -17.43
C GLY A 59 6.00 12.25 -17.83
N GLN A 60 7.15 12.63 -18.37
CA GLN A 60 7.36 13.94 -18.96
C GLN A 60 6.42 14.19 -20.15
N ILE A 61 5.99 15.44 -20.29
CA ILE A 61 5.38 15.97 -21.52
C ILE A 61 6.51 16.64 -22.32
N VAL A 62 6.77 16.15 -23.54
CA VAL A 62 7.84 16.67 -24.41
C VAL A 62 7.38 17.95 -25.10
N ASP A 63 6.17 17.91 -25.66
CA ASP A 63 5.50 19.05 -26.26
C ASP A 63 4.08 19.13 -25.69
N PHE A 64 3.69 20.31 -25.21
CA PHE A 64 2.36 20.57 -24.66
C PHE A 64 1.30 20.69 -25.76
N GLU A 65 1.71 20.95 -27.00
CA GLU A 65 0.85 20.88 -28.17
C GLU A 65 0.34 19.46 -28.45
N ASP A 66 1.08 18.43 -28.04
CA ASP A 66 0.68 17.02 -28.23
C ASP A 66 -0.28 16.50 -27.14
N VAL A 67 -0.49 17.26 -26.06
CA VAL A 67 -1.37 16.84 -24.96
C VAL A 67 -2.82 16.82 -25.47
N VAL A 68 -3.45 15.65 -25.49
CA VAL A 68 -4.87 15.53 -25.87
C VAL A 68 -5.73 16.10 -24.75
N ALA A 69 -6.44 17.18 -25.03
CA ALA A 69 -7.37 17.79 -24.08
C ALA A 69 -8.81 17.54 -24.57
N GLU A 70 -9.50 16.64 -23.88
CA GLU A 70 -10.86 16.20 -24.23
C GLU A 70 -11.54 15.62 -22.97
N SER A 71 -12.85 15.50 -23.01
CA SER A 71 -13.62 14.78 -22.00
C SER A 71 -13.22 13.31 -21.91
N MET A 72 -13.59 12.66 -20.80
CA MET A 72 -13.42 11.23 -20.62
C MET A 72 -14.07 10.46 -21.81
N PRO A 73 -13.40 9.41 -22.35
CA PRO A 73 -12.15 8.81 -21.88
C PRO A 73 -10.87 9.34 -22.54
N GLU A 74 -10.99 10.19 -23.56
CA GLU A 74 -9.91 10.48 -24.51
C GLU A 74 -8.86 11.50 -24.00
N GLY A 75 -9.25 12.45 -23.15
CA GLY A 75 -8.32 13.46 -22.65
C GLY A 75 -7.22 12.89 -21.75
N GLU A 76 -6.00 13.42 -21.85
CA GLU A 76 -4.89 13.01 -20.99
C GLU A 76 -5.06 13.51 -19.56
N ILE A 77 -4.56 12.73 -18.60
CA ILE A 77 -4.54 13.11 -17.18
C ILE A 77 -3.20 13.73 -16.87
N ILE A 78 -3.22 14.98 -16.40
CA ILE A 78 -2.01 15.74 -16.08
C ILE A 78 -1.89 15.94 -14.58
N VAL A 79 -0.64 15.96 -14.11
CA VAL A 79 -0.29 16.31 -12.73
C VAL A 79 0.28 17.72 -12.73
N PHE A 80 -0.26 18.61 -11.92
CA PHE A 80 0.15 20.00 -11.89
C PHE A 80 0.10 20.59 -10.48
N LEU A 81 0.85 21.67 -10.29
CA LEU A 81 0.83 22.43 -9.04
C LEU A 81 -0.39 23.35 -8.99
N ARG A 82 -1.26 23.21 -7.98
CA ARG A 82 -2.48 24.00 -7.81
C ARG A 82 -2.19 25.49 -8.04
N PRO A 83 -2.93 26.19 -8.92
CA PRO A 83 -2.72 27.63 -9.15
C PRO A 83 -2.76 28.44 -7.85
N GLY A 84 -1.65 29.06 -7.49
CA GLY A 84 -1.48 29.85 -6.25
C GLY A 84 -0.92 29.08 -5.05
N SER A 85 -0.64 27.78 -5.16
CA SER A 85 0.08 26.99 -4.16
C SER A 85 1.53 26.76 -4.55
N THR A 86 2.40 26.46 -3.59
CA THR A 86 3.81 26.07 -3.82
C THR A 86 4.09 24.61 -3.51
N ASN A 87 3.14 23.90 -2.89
CA ASN A 87 3.36 22.52 -2.40
C ASN A 87 2.14 21.61 -2.55
N GLU A 88 1.10 22.02 -3.28
CA GLU A 88 -0.10 21.22 -3.47
C GLU A 88 -0.26 20.79 -4.92
N TYR A 89 -0.24 19.48 -5.14
CA TYR A 89 -0.33 18.89 -6.47
C TYR A 89 -1.74 18.33 -6.70
N ILE A 90 -2.24 18.54 -7.91
CA ILE A 90 -3.54 18.07 -8.40
C ILE A 90 -3.31 17.15 -9.59
N VAL A 91 -4.07 16.06 -9.66
CA VAL A 91 -4.12 15.16 -10.80
C VAL A 91 -5.52 15.19 -11.36
N HIS A 92 -5.72 15.80 -12.53
CA HIS A 92 -7.02 15.91 -13.18
C HIS A 92 -6.88 15.75 -14.70
N ARG A 93 -7.99 15.46 -15.38
CA ARG A 93 -8.02 15.34 -16.84
C ARG A 93 -7.97 16.71 -17.49
N ALA A 94 -7.14 16.88 -18.50
CA ALA A 94 -7.20 18.02 -19.40
C ALA A 94 -8.43 17.84 -20.30
N VAL A 95 -9.41 18.74 -20.17
CA VAL A 95 -10.68 18.67 -20.93
C VAL A 95 -10.76 19.70 -22.04
N ASP A 96 -9.93 20.74 -21.96
CA ASP A 96 -9.76 21.73 -23.01
C ASP A 96 -8.37 22.37 -22.87
N LYS A 97 -7.84 22.95 -23.95
CA LYS A 97 -6.59 23.70 -23.93
C LYS A 97 -6.58 24.81 -24.96
N TYR A 98 -5.89 25.89 -24.64
CA TYR A 98 -5.72 27.02 -25.56
C TYR A 98 -4.37 27.68 -25.36
N PHE A 99 -3.85 28.30 -26.42
CA PHE A 99 -2.56 28.98 -26.38
C PHE A 99 -2.76 30.46 -26.02
N MET A 100 -2.11 30.92 -24.95
CA MET A 100 -2.23 32.29 -24.46
C MET A 100 -0.91 32.78 -23.84
N ASN A 101 -0.49 34.00 -24.19
CA ASN A 101 0.74 34.62 -23.69
C ASN A 101 2.02 33.79 -23.93
N GLY A 102 2.07 33.03 -25.02
CA GLY A 102 3.24 32.21 -25.36
C GLY A 102 3.29 30.85 -24.66
N GLU A 103 2.24 30.47 -23.92
CA GLU A 103 2.16 29.23 -23.15
C GLU A 103 0.82 28.52 -23.41
N TRP A 104 0.81 27.19 -23.36
CA TRP A 104 -0.42 26.42 -23.29
C TRP A 104 -1.09 26.59 -21.92
N GLN A 105 -2.40 26.81 -21.94
CA GLN A 105 -3.27 26.82 -20.78
C GLN A 105 -4.21 25.63 -20.87
N PHE A 106 -4.29 24.85 -19.79
CA PHE A 106 -5.15 23.68 -19.69
C PHE A 106 -6.36 23.97 -18.81
N VAL A 107 -7.54 23.67 -19.30
CA VAL A 107 -8.75 23.57 -18.48
C VAL A 107 -8.83 22.14 -18.00
N THR A 108 -8.85 21.96 -16.68
CA THR A 108 -8.81 20.64 -16.05
C THR A 108 -10.10 20.31 -15.33
N LYS A 109 -10.41 19.02 -15.20
CA LYS A 109 -11.56 18.53 -14.45
C LYS A 109 -11.25 17.18 -13.83
N GLY A 110 -11.62 17.01 -12.56
CA GLY A 110 -11.67 15.69 -11.95
C GLY A 110 -12.78 14.87 -12.58
N ASP A 111 -12.51 13.61 -12.94
CA ASP A 111 -13.50 12.74 -13.58
C ASP A 111 -14.78 12.58 -12.75
N HIS A 112 -14.65 12.61 -11.41
CA HIS A 112 -15.76 12.55 -10.46
C HIS A 112 -16.40 13.92 -10.15
N ASN A 113 -15.78 15.02 -10.57
CA ASN A 113 -16.28 16.37 -10.25
C ASN A 113 -17.42 16.75 -11.20
N SER A 114 -18.42 17.49 -10.71
CA SER A 114 -19.53 17.99 -11.54
C SER A 114 -19.17 19.19 -12.41
N VAL A 115 -18.13 19.93 -12.03
CA VAL A 115 -17.67 21.15 -12.70
C VAL A 115 -16.18 21.07 -12.98
N GLN A 116 -15.74 21.87 -13.96
CA GLN A 116 -14.32 22.09 -14.25
C GLN A 116 -13.64 22.84 -13.11
N ASP A 117 -12.31 22.71 -13.02
CA ASP A 117 -11.52 23.48 -12.10
C ASP A 117 -11.62 24.98 -12.43
N SER A 118 -11.71 25.81 -11.40
CA SER A 118 -12.03 27.24 -11.56
C SER A 118 -10.92 28.08 -12.19
N ARG A 119 -9.70 27.54 -12.29
CA ARG A 119 -8.54 28.25 -12.82
C ARG A 119 -7.83 27.37 -13.85
N PRO A 120 -7.63 27.87 -15.08
CA PRO A 120 -6.74 27.23 -16.04
C PRO A 120 -5.32 27.08 -15.50
N VAL A 121 -4.62 26.08 -16.00
CA VAL A 121 -3.28 25.69 -15.58
C VAL A 121 -2.30 25.99 -16.70
N SER A 122 -1.36 26.90 -16.47
CA SER A 122 -0.23 27.13 -17.38
C SER A 122 0.66 25.88 -17.46
N GLU A 123 1.16 25.57 -18.65
CA GLU A 123 2.14 24.51 -18.92
C GLU A 123 3.33 24.54 -17.95
N THR A 124 3.75 25.71 -17.49
CA THR A 124 4.87 25.89 -16.54
C THR A 124 4.61 25.28 -15.16
N ARG A 125 3.33 25.02 -14.83
CA ARG A 125 2.91 24.39 -13.57
C ARG A 125 2.63 22.90 -13.71
N VAL A 126 2.69 22.36 -14.93
CA VAL A 126 2.46 20.94 -15.21
C VAL A 126 3.74 20.15 -14.96
N MET A 127 3.65 19.15 -14.09
CA MET A 127 4.77 18.29 -13.70
C MET A 127 4.96 17.08 -14.63
N GLY A 128 3.91 16.74 -15.38
CA GLY A 128 3.88 15.62 -16.31
C GLY A 128 2.47 15.07 -16.51
N LYS A 129 2.37 13.95 -17.24
CA LYS A 129 1.13 13.22 -17.48
C LYS A 129 1.15 11.83 -16.86
N VAL A 130 -0.02 11.32 -16.49
CA VAL A 130 -0.17 9.96 -15.96
C VAL A 130 -0.03 8.96 -17.11
N VAL A 131 0.91 8.03 -16.99
CA VAL A 131 1.21 7.00 -18.01
C VAL A 131 0.93 5.57 -17.54
N GLY A 132 0.57 5.41 -16.28
CA GLY A 132 0.21 4.12 -15.70
C GLY A 132 -0.26 4.25 -14.26
N LYS A 133 -0.90 3.20 -13.76
CA LYS A 133 -1.35 3.12 -12.37
C LYS A 133 -1.16 1.72 -11.80
N ILE A 134 -0.98 1.64 -10.49
CA ILE A 134 -0.97 0.40 -9.73
C ILE A 134 -2.00 0.56 -8.60
N PRO A 135 -3.13 -0.18 -8.66
CA PRO A 135 -4.23 0.01 -7.71
C PRO A 135 -3.83 -0.22 -6.26
N VAL A 136 -4.38 0.61 -5.35
CA VAL A 136 -4.38 0.41 -3.89
C VAL A 136 -3.01 0.41 -3.18
N LEU A 137 -1.91 0.06 -3.84
CA LEU A 137 -0.59 -0.09 -3.21
C LEU A 137 0.00 1.22 -2.69
N GLY A 138 -0.47 2.37 -3.16
CA GLY A 138 -0.11 3.68 -2.64
C GLY A 138 -0.59 3.93 -1.21
N TYR A 139 -1.54 3.16 -0.69
CA TYR A 139 -1.93 3.23 0.72
C TYR A 139 -0.79 2.88 1.68
N PHE A 140 0.13 1.98 1.31
CA PHE A 140 1.24 1.60 2.20
C PHE A 140 2.12 2.80 2.62
N PRO A 141 2.75 3.56 1.68
CA PRO A 141 3.55 4.72 2.05
C PRO A 141 2.72 5.82 2.74
N LEU A 142 1.45 5.99 2.37
CA LEU A 142 0.56 6.94 3.05
C LEU A 142 0.33 6.55 4.51
N PHE A 143 0.12 5.27 4.78
CA PHE A 143 -0.16 4.76 6.12
C PHE A 143 1.04 4.91 7.04
N ILE A 144 2.24 4.49 6.60
CA ILE A 144 3.47 4.64 7.40
C ILE A 144 3.95 6.09 7.54
N LYS A 145 3.42 7.01 6.73
CA LYS A 145 3.66 8.46 6.89
C LYS A 145 2.89 9.05 8.08
N THR A 146 1.83 8.38 8.55
CA THR A 146 1.14 8.74 9.79
C THR A 146 1.92 8.21 11.01
N SER A 147 1.89 8.94 12.12
CA SER A 147 2.49 8.51 13.38
C SER A 147 1.87 7.22 13.90
N ARG A 148 0.53 7.08 13.86
CA ARG A 148 -0.14 5.84 14.32
C ARG A 148 0.13 4.67 13.40
N GLY A 149 0.07 4.87 12.08
CA GLY A 149 0.37 3.82 11.12
C GLY A 149 1.84 3.36 11.19
N PHE A 150 2.77 4.31 11.34
CA PHE A 150 4.17 4.02 11.61
C PHE A 150 4.34 3.19 12.88
N LEU A 151 3.80 3.65 14.03
CA LEU A 151 3.90 2.94 15.30
C LEU A 151 3.23 1.57 15.26
N PHE A 152 2.14 1.41 14.52
CA PHE A 152 1.45 0.14 14.34
C PHE A 152 2.33 -0.88 13.60
N VAL A 153 2.90 -0.49 12.46
CA VAL A 153 3.80 -1.37 11.68
C VAL A 153 5.10 -1.63 12.44
N ALA A 154 5.74 -0.60 12.98
CA ALA A 154 6.98 -0.72 13.74
C ALA A 154 6.79 -1.59 15.00
N GLY A 155 5.67 -1.42 15.71
CA GLY A 155 5.31 -2.22 16.86
C GLY A 155 5.09 -3.69 16.52
N LEU A 156 4.42 -3.99 15.40
CA LEU A 156 4.24 -5.36 14.94
C LEU A 156 5.56 -6.00 14.47
N MET A 157 6.40 -5.26 13.76
CA MET A 157 7.74 -5.70 13.37
C MET A 157 8.60 -6.01 14.60
N ALA A 158 8.59 -5.13 15.61
CA ALA A 158 9.29 -5.36 16.87
C ALA A 158 8.75 -6.59 17.61
N LEU A 159 7.42 -6.77 17.65
CA LEU A 159 6.80 -7.95 18.26
C LEU A 159 7.25 -9.26 17.60
N VAL A 160 7.29 -9.31 16.26
CA VAL A 160 7.77 -10.48 15.52
C VAL A 160 9.27 -10.68 15.70
N PHE A 161 10.06 -9.60 15.67
CA PHE A 161 11.51 -9.65 15.87
C PHE A 161 11.89 -10.17 17.26
N PHE A 162 11.17 -9.74 18.31
CA PHE A 162 11.35 -10.21 19.68
C PHE A 162 10.47 -11.41 20.04
N ALA A 163 9.84 -12.07 19.06
CA ALA A 163 8.93 -13.17 19.31
C ALA A 163 9.60 -14.31 20.09
N ASP A 164 10.89 -14.57 19.87
CA ASP A 164 11.61 -15.61 20.62
C ASP A 164 11.84 -15.31 22.10
N TYR A 165 11.85 -14.02 22.47
CA TYR A 165 11.92 -13.60 23.86
C TYR A 165 10.53 -13.49 24.51
N LEU A 166 9.50 -13.21 23.71
CA LEU A 166 8.12 -12.96 24.16
C LEU A 166 7.26 -14.24 24.18
N MET A 167 7.53 -15.18 23.28
CA MET A 167 6.80 -16.43 23.11
C MET A 167 7.54 -17.59 23.79
N PRO A 168 6.84 -18.70 24.10
CA PRO A 168 7.47 -19.88 24.65
C PRO A 168 8.57 -20.41 23.73
N GLU A 169 9.57 -21.09 24.31
CA GLU A 169 10.65 -21.71 23.56
C GLU A 169 10.11 -22.64 22.47
N LYS A 170 10.77 -22.60 21.31
CA LYS A 170 10.44 -23.48 20.19
C LYS A 170 10.70 -24.91 20.61
N ARG A 171 9.74 -25.78 20.33
CA ARG A 171 9.99 -27.21 20.44
C ARG A 171 10.95 -27.58 19.31
N LEU A 172 12.11 -28.14 19.67
CA LEU A 172 13.11 -28.66 18.72
C LEU A 172 12.58 -29.92 18.01
N GLU A 173 11.44 -29.83 17.32
CA GLU A 173 11.09 -30.82 16.32
C GLU A 173 11.97 -30.54 15.09
N LYS A 174 12.65 -31.57 14.57
CA LYS A 174 13.52 -31.42 13.40
C LYS A 174 12.69 -30.89 12.24
N ALA A 175 12.81 -29.59 11.97
CA ALA A 175 12.10 -28.95 10.88
C ALA A 175 12.56 -29.61 9.57
N GLY A 176 11.64 -30.21 8.84
CA GLY A 176 11.90 -30.88 7.57
C GLY A 176 12.29 -29.92 6.44
N GLY A 177 12.39 -28.61 6.72
CA GLY A 177 12.80 -27.56 5.79
C GLY A 177 11.88 -27.37 4.58
N ARG A 178 10.77 -28.10 4.51
CA ARG A 178 9.80 -27.97 3.42
C ARG A 178 8.98 -26.69 3.63
N PHE A 179 8.38 -26.14 2.56
CA PHE A 179 7.43 -25.02 2.63
C PHE A 179 5.96 -25.47 2.36
N PRO A 180 4.95 -25.15 3.19
CA PRO A 180 3.59 -25.69 3.06
C PRO A 180 2.73 -24.88 2.08
N PHE A 181 2.98 -25.01 0.77
CA PHE A 181 2.32 -24.19 -0.27
C PHE A 181 0.79 -24.21 -0.22
N LEU A 182 0.17 -25.36 0.03
CA LEU A 182 -1.31 -25.46 0.10
C LEU A 182 -1.91 -24.59 1.21
N SER A 183 -1.20 -24.40 2.31
CA SER A 183 -1.65 -23.55 3.42
C SER A 183 -1.67 -22.07 3.09
N LEU A 184 -1.04 -21.68 1.98
CA LEU A 184 -0.91 -20.29 1.55
C LEU A 184 -1.99 -19.88 0.55
N ILE A 185 -2.82 -20.81 0.10
CA ILE A 185 -3.95 -20.54 -0.80
C ILE A 185 -4.83 -19.39 -0.27
N PRO A 186 -5.20 -19.32 1.03
CA PRO A 186 -6.00 -18.20 1.53
C PRO A 186 -5.27 -16.85 1.43
N PHE A 187 -3.94 -16.83 1.59
CA PHE A 187 -3.14 -15.61 1.45
C PHE A 187 -2.99 -15.16 -0.02
N ALA A 188 -3.09 -16.08 -0.99
CA ALA A 188 -3.04 -15.74 -2.41
C ALA A 188 -4.27 -14.96 -2.90
N VAL A 189 -5.40 -15.03 -2.18
CA VAL A 189 -6.63 -14.32 -2.54
C VAL A 189 -6.42 -12.80 -2.58
N ALA A 190 -5.77 -12.22 -1.57
CA ALA A 190 -5.60 -10.77 -1.51
C ALA A 190 -4.73 -10.20 -2.66
N PRO A 191 -3.56 -10.78 -3.01
CA PRO A 191 -2.82 -10.37 -4.21
C PRO A 191 -3.61 -10.55 -5.52
N ILE A 192 -4.41 -11.61 -5.65
CA ILE A 192 -5.28 -11.81 -6.82
C ILE A 192 -6.31 -10.69 -6.90
N VAL A 193 -6.94 -10.31 -5.78
CA VAL A 193 -7.88 -9.18 -5.73
C VAL A 193 -7.22 -7.87 -6.16
N LEU A 194 -5.99 -7.59 -5.71
CA LEU A 194 -5.25 -6.41 -6.16
C LEU A 194 -5.00 -6.41 -7.68
N LEU A 195 -4.71 -7.57 -8.27
CA LEU A 195 -4.56 -7.71 -9.72
C LEU A 195 -5.88 -7.53 -10.46
N LEU A 196 -7.00 -8.00 -9.90
CA LEU A 196 -8.33 -7.84 -10.49
C LEU A 196 -8.72 -6.36 -10.62
N PHE A 197 -8.33 -5.50 -9.68
CA PHE A 197 -8.60 -4.06 -9.74
C PHE A 197 -7.97 -3.34 -10.94
N VAL A 198 -6.99 -3.95 -11.61
CA VAL A 198 -6.47 -3.42 -12.88
C VAL A 198 -7.53 -3.51 -13.99
N THR A 199 -8.38 -4.54 -13.93
CA THR A 199 -9.39 -4.85 -14.96
C THR A 199 -10.83 -4.57 -14.50
N MET A 200 -11.08 -4.50 -13.19
CA MET A 200 -12.40 -4.37 -12.58
C MET A 200 -12.38 -3.28 -11.48
N PRO A 201 -12.39 -1.99 -11.85
CA PRO A 201 -12.25 -0.87 -10.91
C PRO A 201 -13.54 -0.51 -10.14
N ASP A 202 -14.67 -1.15 -10.42
CA ASP A 202 -15.98 -0.76 -9.85
C ASP A 202 -16.40 -1.60 -8.64
N THR A 203 -15.80 -2.79 -8.44
CA THR A 203 -16.25 -3.79 -7.44
C THR A 203 -15.19 -3.99 -6.35
N HIS A 204 -14.83 -2.93 -5.63
CA HIS A 204 -13.79 -3.00 -4.61
C HIS A 204 -14.28 -3.73 -3.34
N LEU A 205 -15.30 -3.19 -2.67
CA LEU A 205 -15.68 -3.61 -1.32
C LEU A 205 -15.96 -5.12 -1.18
N GLU A 206 -16.65 -5.75 -2.14
CA GLU A 206 -16.98 -7.18 -2.09
C GLU A 206 -15.72 -8.07 -2.17
N TYR A 207 -14.81 -7.75 -3.09
CA TYR A 207 -13.56 -8.50 -3.25
C TYR A 207 -12.61 -8.28 -2.07
N GLU A 208 -12.57 -7.08 -1.50
CA GLU A 208 -11.77 -6.80 -0.31
C GLU A 208 -12.29 -7.54 0.92
N MET A 209 -13.62 -7.57 1.12
CA MET A 209 -14.22 -8.35 2.20
C MET A 209 -13.95 -9.85 2.03
N PHE A 210 -14.01 -10.35 0.79
CA PHE A 210 -13.66 -11.74 0.51
C PHE A 210 -12.18 -12.03 0.81
N ALA A 211 -11.28 -11.15 0.38
CA ALA A 211 -9.85 -11.24 0.67
C ALA A 211 -9.55 -11.14 2.18
N LEU A 212 -10.26 -10.29 2.92
CA LEU A 212 -10.18 -10.23 4.39
C LEU A 212 -10.61 -11.57 5.00
N GLY A 213 -11.75 -12.12 4.59
CA GLY A 213 -12.23 -13.42 5.07
C GLY A 213 -11.22 -14.55 4.79
N ALA A 214 -10.67 -14.59 3.58
CA ALA A 214 -9.61 -15.54 3.22
C ALA A 214 -8.34 -15.35 4.06
N TRP A 215 -7.94 -14.10 4.32
CA TRP A 215 -6.81 -13.81 5.20
C TRP A 215 -7.04 -14.31 6.63
N TYR A 216 -8.25 -14.17 7.20
CA TYR A 216 -8.59 -14.77 8.50
C TYR A 216 -8.48 -16.29 8.51
N VAL A 217 -8.90 -16.97 7.44
CA VAL A 217 -8.70 -18.42 7.27
C VAL A 217 -7.20 -18.75 7.23
N GLY A 218 -6.41 -17.93 6.54
CA GLY A 218 -4.94 -18.02 6.55
C GLY A 218 -4.36 -17.89 7.95
N CYS A 219 -4.79 -16.87 8.71
CA CYS A 219 -4.38 -16.64 10.10
C CYS A 219 -4.71 -17.81 11.04
N LEU A 220 -5.78 -18.56 10.76
CA LEU A 220 -6.16 -19.76 11.50
C LEU A 220 -5.29 -20.98 11.15
N ILE A 221 -4.97 -21.17 9.87
CA ILE A 221 -4.32 -22.40 9.37
C ILE A 221 -2.79 -22.31 9.43
N ALA A 222 -2.20 -21.18 9.04
CA ALA A 222 -0.76 -21.02 8.90
C ALA A 222 0.05 -21.37 10.15
N PRO A 223 -0.34 -20.98 11.39
CA PRO A 223 0.39 -21.35 12.60
C PRO A 223 0.63 -22.86 12.71
N PHE A 224 -0.31 -23.69 12.25
CA PHE A 224 -0.22 -25.15 12.32
C PHE A 224 0.44 -25.78 11.09
N ALA A 225 0.40 -25.10 9.96
CA ALA A 225 0.96 -25.59 8.71
C ALA A 225 2.47 -25.44 8.63
N PHE A 226 3.02 -24.30 9.09
CA PHE A 226 4.46 -24.07 9.09
C PHE A 226 5.19 -24.99 10.05
N ASP A 227 6.31 -25.56 9.58
CA ASP A 227 7.20 -26.35 10.41
C ASP A 227 8.07 -25.45 11.29
N ASP A 228 8.71 -24.47 10.65
CA ASP A 228 9.43 -23.37 11.28
C ASP A 228 8.48 -22.20 11.57
N ASP A 229 8.26 -21.94 12.87
CA ASP A 229 7.41 -20.86 13.32
C ASP A 229 7.94 -19.47 12.92
N ASP A 230 9.26 -19.28 12.84
CA ASP A 230 9.83 -17.97 12.47
C ASP A 230 9.54 -17.67 11.02
N MET A 231 9.75 -18.66 10.16
CA MET A 231 9.40 -18.57 8.75
C MET A 231 7.91 -18.25 8.57
N GLY A 232 7.04 -18.91 9.35
CA GLY A 232 5.60 -18.63 9.34
C GLY A 232 5.26 -17.21 9.78
N MET A 233 5.86 -16.72 10.87
CA MET A 233 5.66 -15.36 11.36
C MET A 233 6.18 -14.30 10.39
N MET A 234 7.36 -14.53 9.79
CA MET A 234 7.95 -13.61 8.80
C MET A 234 7.10 -13.55 7.53
N PHE A 235 6.67 -14.70 7.00
CA PHE A 235 5.76 -14.74 5.86
C PHE A 235 4.47 -13.97 6.15
N TRP A 236 3.84 -14.25 7.30
CA TRP A 236 2.60 -13.60 7.71
C TRP A 236 2.78 -12.08 7.86
N LEU A 237 3.89 -11.65 8.48
CA LEU A 237 4.21 -10.23 8.65
C LEU A 237 4.37 -9.52 7.30
N TYR A 238 5.13 -10.09 6.36
CA TYR A 238 5.32 -9.49 5.05
C TYR A 238 4.01 -9.40 4.26
N HIS A 239 3.22 -10.47 4.25
CA HIS A 239 1.91 -10.47 3.61
C HIS A 239 0.99 -9.42 4.24
N PHE A 240 0.93 -9.39 5.57
CA PHE A 240 0.11 -8.43 6.31
C PHE A 240 0.48 -6.98 5.96
N VAL A 241 1.77 -6.65 6.05
CA VAL A 241 2.25 -5.28 5.87
C VAL A 241 2.14 -4.80 4.42
N LEU A 242 2.49 -5.65 3.45
CA LEU A 242 2.58 -5.26 2.04
C LEU A 242 1.27 -5.45 1.26
N VAL A 243 0.35 -6.30 1.75
CA VAL A 243 -0.89 -6.64 1.03
C VAL A 243 -2.11 -6.24 1.84
N MET A 244 -2.24 -6.72 3.07
CA MET A 244 -3.47 -6.49 3.85
C MET A 244 -3.62 -5.07 4.35
N ILE A 245 -2.53 -4.38 4.71
CA ILE A 245 -2.62 -2.96 5.11
C ILE A 245 -3.14 -2.09 3.94
N PRO A 246 -2.56 -2.14 2.73
CA PRO A 246 -3.11 -1.40 1.59
C PRO A 246 -4.58 -1.71 1.31
N LEU A 247 -4.91 -3.00 1.20
CA LEU A 247 -6.26 -3.48 0.92
C LEU A 247 -7.26 -3.02 1.99
N ALA A 248 -6.89 -3.10 3.27
CA ALA A 248 -7.77 -2.66 4.35
C ALA A 248 -7.98 -1.14 4.33
N ASN A 249 -6.99 -0.34 3.95
CA ASN A 249 -7.18 1.10 3.86
C ASN A 249 -8.13 1.49 2.71
N ASP A 250 -8.08 0.80 1.57
CA ASP A 250 -9.04 1.01 0.47
C ASP A 250 -10.47 0.60 0.88
N MET A 251 -10.61 -0.56 1.52
CA MET A 251 -11.88 -0.99 2.11
C MET A 251 -12.43 0.03 3.12
N ILE A 252 -11.58 0.59 4.00
CA ILE A 252 -12.01 1.64 4.94
C ILE A 252 -12.47 2.89 4.22
N TRP A 253 -11.80 3.28 3.14
CA TRP A 253 -12.27 4.37 2.28
C TRP A 253 -13.70 4.10 1.77
N TRP A 254 -13.97 2.90 1.22
CA TRP A 254 -15.31 2.54 0.72
C TRP A 254 -16.39 2.53 1.82
N ILE A 255 -16.05 2.09 3.03
CA ILE A 255 -16.96 2.03 4.17
C ILE A 255 -17.25 3.42 4.76
N THR A 256 -16.22 4.25 4.90
CA THR A 256 -16.30 5.49 5.70
C THR A 256 -16.43 6.75 4.87
N ARG A 257 -16.05 6.70 3.60
CA ARG A 257 -15.86 7.87 2.74
C ARG A 257 -14.81 8.86 3.29
N ILE A 258 -13.83 8.35 4.04
CA ILE A 258 -12.66 9.13 4.50
C ILE A 258 -11.48 8.82 3.59
N THR A 259 -11.10 9.77 2.72
CA THR A 259 -9.93 9.60 1.85
C THR A 259 -8.63 9.95 2.58
N PRO A 260 -7.45 9.50 2.08
CA PRO A 260 -6.16 9.96 2.57
C PRO A 260 -5.97 11.48 2.51
N SER A 261 -6.67 12.20 1.62
CA SER A 261 -6.64 13.67 1.59
C SER A 261 -7.17 14.29 2.89
N ASN A 262 -7.98 13.55 3.65
CA ASN A 262 -8.49 13.96 4.96
C ASN A 262 -7.62 13.48 6.12
N TRP A 263 -6.53 12.73 5.91
CA TRP A 263 -5.78 12.12 7.01
C TRP A 263 -4.92 13.11 7.81
N TRP A 264 -4.55 14.22 7.19
CA TRP A 264 -3.72 15.26 7.79
C TRP A 264 -4.48 16.58 7.87
N LEU A 265 -4.02 17.47 8.75
CA LEU A 265 -4.59 18.82 8.85
C LEU A 265 -4.23 19.72 7.66
N VAL A 266 -3.20 19.34 6.90
CA VAL A 266 -2.82 20.01 5.65
C VAL A 266 -3.44 19.22 4.50
N SER A 267 -4.22 19.90 3.67
CA SER A 267 -4.90 19.32 2.51
C SER A 267 -4.02 19.31 1.27
N GLY A 268 -4.21 18.29 0.43
CA GLY A 268 -3.65 18.20 -0.91
C GLY A 268 -4.32 17.08 -1.70
N SER A 269 -4.33 17.18 -3.04
CA SER A 269 -5.03 16.22 -3.91
C SER A 269 -4.14 15.05 -4.37
N THR A 270 -2.82 15.22 -4.30
CA THR A 270 -1.79 14.17 -4.40
C THR A 270 -0.63 14.52 -3.46
N VAL A 271 0.11 13.52 -3.00
CA VAL A 271 1.28 13.73 -2.13
C VAL A 271 2.50 12.97 -2.65
N PRO A 272 3.67 13.64 -2.73
CA PRO A 272 4.92 12.95 -2.97
C PRO A 272 5.30 12.11 -1.72
N ILE A 273 6.02 11.01 -1.96
CA ILE A 273 6.38 10.01 -0.94
C ILE A 273 7.40 10.54 0.10
N THR A 274 7.94 11.76 -0.07
CA THR A 274 9.12 12.25 0.67
C THR A 274 8.85 12.92 2.03
N TRP A 275 7.60 13.04 2.47
CA TRP A 275 7.25 13.78 3.69
C TRP A 275 6.85 12.80 4.79
N LEU A 276 7.54 12.75 5.93
CA LEU A 276 7.25 11.81 7.03
C LEU A 276 6.59 12.54 8.23
N LEU A 277 5.65 11.89 8.93
CA LEU A 277 5.09 12.31 10.23
C LEU A 277 4.42 13.70 10.26
N GLN A 278 3.45 13.92 9.37
CA GLN A 278 2.58 15.11 9.42
C GLN A 278 1.52 15.00 10.53
N LYS A 279 1.02 16.15 11.01
CA LYS A 279 -0.03 16.19 12.04
C LYS A 279 -1.34 15.61 11.51
N GLU A 280 -1.77 14.52 12.12
CA GLU A 280 -2.96 13.75 11.77
C GLU A 280 -4.27 14.47 12.16
N SER A 281 -5.34 14.23 11.40
CA SER A 281 -6.67 14.78 11.64
C SER A 281 -7.56 13.84 12.47
N PRO A 282 -8.70 14.32 13.00
CA PRO A 282 -9.71 13.44 13.62
C PRO A 282 -10.29 12.38 12.67
N PHE A 283 -10.41 12.70 11.38
CA PHE A 283 -10.89 11.74 10.36
C PHE A 283 -9.94 10.56 10.22
N PHE A 284 -8.63 10.81 10.29
CA PHE A 284 -7.66 9.70 10.30
C PHE A 284 -7.86 8.80 11.52
N PHE A 285 -8.19 9.36 12.70
CA PHE A 285 -8.37 8.54 13.90
C PHE A 285 -9.56 7.60 13.74
N GLU A 286 -10.65 8.07 13.14
CA GLU A 286 -11.80 7.24 12.83
C GLU A 286 -11.44 6.13 11.84
N ALA A 287 -10.77 6.47 10.73
CA ALA A 287 -10.32 5.51 9.73
C ALA A 287 -9.37 4.46 10.33
N PHE A 288 -8.37 4.90 11.11
CA PHE A 288 -7.41 4.04 11.78
C PHE A 288 -8.07 3.09 12.79
N ASN A 289 -9.03 3.58 13.58
CA ASN A 289 -9.72 2.74 14.56
C ASN A 289 -10.55 1.63 13.88
N LYS A 290 -11.21 1.93 12.76
CA LYS A 290 -11.94 0.93 11.97
C LYS A 290 -10.98 -0.05 11.29
N LEU A 291 -9.86 0.43 10.75
CA LEU A 291 -8.79 -0.43 10.21
C LEU A 291 -8.27 -1.40 11.28
N ALA A 292 -8.00 -0.89 12.48
CA ALA A 292 -7.56 -1.70 13.61
C ALA A 292 -8.63 -2.73 14.01
N LEU A 293 -9.91 -2.36 14.04
CA LEU A 293 -11.02 -3.28 14.31
C LEU A 293 -11.07 -4.45 13.31
N LEU A 294 -10.76 -4.20 12.04
CA LEU A 294 -10.77 -5.23 10.99
C LEU A 294 -9.54 -6.13 11.03
N LEU A 295 -8.35 -5.58 11.33
CA LEU A 295 -7.08 -6.29 11.19
C LEU A 295 -6.55 -6.88 12.51
N VAL A 296 -6.68 -6.17 13.63
CA VAL A 296 -6.11 -6.59 14.92
C VAL A 296 -6.64 -7.94 15.40
N PRO A 297 -7.94 -8.28 15.28
CA PRO A 297 -8.41 -9.61 15.70
C PRO A 297 -7.73 -10.75 14.93
N GLY A 298 -7.47 -10.56 13.64
CA GLY A 298 -6.71 -11.52 12.81
C GLY A 298 -5.25 -11.64 13.24
N CYS A 299 -4.60 -10.52 13.58
CA CYS A 299 -3.25 -10.52 14.15
C CYS A 299 -3.20 -11.27 15.49
N LEU A 300 -4.13 -10.98 16.39
CA LEU A 300 -4.22 -11.65 17.69
C LEU A 300 -4.48 -13.14 17.52
N LEU A 301 -5.36 -13.54 16.60
CA LEU A 301 -5.62 -14.93 16.28
C LEU A 301 -4.34 -15.66 15.85
N PHE A 302 -3.63 -15.13 14.85
CA PHE A 302 -2.42 -15.74 14.32
C PHE A 302 -1.31 -15.87 15.40
N LEU A 303 -1.05 -14.80 16.14
CA LEU A 303 -0.01 -14.75 17.16
C LEU A 303 -0.35 -15.63 18.37
N ALA A 304 -1.61 -15.66 18.81
CA ALA A 304 -2.04 -16.50 19.91
C ALA A 304 -1.95 -17.99 19.56
N LEU A 305 -2.36 -18.39 18.36
CA LEU A 305 -2.26 -19.79 17.93
C LEU A 305 -0.80 -20.23 17.78
N THR A 306 0.07 -19.37 17.26
CA THR A 306 1.52 -19.61 17.19
C THR A 306 2.10 -19.80 18.61
N ALA A 307 1.76 -18.92 19.54
CA ALA A 307 2.20 -19.03 20.93
C ALA A 307 1.66 -20.32 21.62
N LEU A 308 0.39 -20.67 21.42
CA LEU A 308 -0.21 -21.88 21.98
C LEU A 308 0.39 -23.17 21.41
N LYS A 309 0.74 -23.18 20.12
CA LYS A 309 1.50 -24.27 19.49
C LYS A 309 2.88 -24.40 20.13
N ARG A 310 3.62 -23.29 20.32
CA ARG A 310 4.91 -23.28 21.03
C ARG A 310 4.82 -23.80 22.47
N ARG A 311 3.71 -23.52 23.18
CA ARG A 311 3.44 -24.09 24.53
C ARG A 311 3.23 -25.60 24.55
N GLY A 312 3.07 -26.26 23.41
CA GLY A 312 2.86 -27.70 23.35
C GLY A 312 1.47 -28.17 23.77
N VAL A 313 0.44 -27.33 23.60
CA VAL A 313 -0.95 -27.71 23.89
C VAL A 313 -1.32 -28.95 23.05
N GLY A 314 -1.53 -30.09 23.72
CA GLY A 314 -1.62 -31.41 23.08
C GLY A 314 -2.64 -31.53 21.95
N ALA A 315 -3.80 -30.88 22.08
CA ALA A 315 -4.80 -30.85 21.02
C ALA A 315 -4.30 -30.14 19.74
N LEU A 316 -3.55 -29.04 19.92
CA LEU A 316 -3.04 -28.22 18.82
C LEU A 316 -1.82 -28.86 18.16
N THR A 317 -0.95 -29.52 18.92
CA THR A 317 0.18 -30.27 18.36
C THR A 317 -0.29 -31.47 17.54
N MET A 318 -1.32 -32.20 18.02
CA MET A 318 -1.95 -33.26 17.23
C MET A 318 -2.63 -32.72 15.95
N LEU A 319 -3.32 -31.59 16.05
CA LEU A 319 -3.94 -30.93 14.89
C LEU A 319 -2.87 -30.51 13.86
N SER A 320 -1.79 -29.90 14.31
CA SER A 320 -0.66 -29.52 13.45
C SER A 320 -0.05 -30.74 12.76
N ALA A 321 0.26 -31.82 13.50
CA ALA A 321 0.77 -33.05 12.92
C ALA A 321 -0.20 -33.69 11.91
N ARG A 322 -1.52 -33.55 12.11
CA ARG A 322 -2.54 -34.03 11.17
C ARG A 322 -2.59 -33.15 9.91
N LEU A 323 -2.68 -31.83 10.06
CA LEU A 323 -2.70 -30.89 8.93
C LEU A 323 -1.44 -31.00 8.08
N ARG A 324 -0.27 -31.16 8.73
CA ARG A 324 1.00 -31.36 8.04
C ARG A 324 1.07 -32.66 7.22
N ARG A 325 0.20 -33.64 7.43
CA ARG A 325 0.15 -34.83 6.55
C ARG A 325 -0.62 -34.61 5.25
N TYR A 326 -1.48 -33.60 5.20
CA TYR A 326 -2.34 -33.32 4.03
C TYR A 326 -1.88 -32.12 3.22
N LEU A 327 -1.15 -31.18 3.84
CA LEU A 327 -0.70 -29.93 3.20
C LEU A 327 0.70 -30.02 2.57
N TRP A 328 1.31 -31.20 2.62
CA TRP A 328 2.71 -31.46 2.29
C TRP A 328 2.88 -32.64 1.35
#